data_AF-A0A258ASN8-F1
#
_entry.id   AF-A0A258ASN8-F1
#
_cell.length_a   1.000
_cell.length_b   1.000
_cell.length_c   1.000
_cell.angle_alpha   90.00
_cell.angle_beta   90.00
_cell.angle_gamma   90.00
#
_symmetry.space_group_name_H-M   'P 1'
#
loop_
_entity.id
_entity.type
_entity.pdbx_description
1 polymer ?
#
loop_
_entity_poly.entity_id
_entity_poly.type
_entity_poly.pdbx_seq_one_letter_code
_entity_poly.pdbx_strand_id
1 'polypeptide(L)'
;MMGALIALIGAGALGLSSCSKPEDAKANPEIAFSVLSVEKAQDLEKLWTPLFEDMRKETGLNIRPFYSSNYTTLIEGMRFNQVQAGWFSNAAGLEAIRRADGEVFAHSTYPDGVEGYTSVIIAPAGSTLTAEQLIKCDKTLNFGMGDVKSTSGTLAPLTYFFLPQ
;
A
#
# COMPACT_ATOMS: atom_id res chain seq x y z
N MET A 1 29.80 -71.81 -38.95
CA MET A 1 31.18 -71.36 -39.19
C MET A 1 31.27 -69.94 -38.65
N MET A 2 31.75 -69.76 -37.42
CA MET A 2 33.16 -69.64 -37.01
C MET A 2 33.61 -68.17 -37.07
N GLY A 3 33.89 -67.58 -35.91
CA GLY A 3 34.52 -66.25 -35.82
C GLY A 3 34.31 -65.52 -34.49
N ALA A 4 34.87 -66.03 -33.39
CA ALA A 4 35.31 -65.21 -32.25
C ALA A 4 36.60 -64.44 -32.68
N LEU A 5 37.13 -63.39 -32.07
CA LEU A 5 37.30 -63.03 -30.65
C LEU A 5 38.05 -61.65 -30.59
N ILE A 6 38.03 -61.03 -29.41
CA ILE A 6 39.01 -60.08 -28.80
C ILE A 6 38.64 -58.58 -28.72
N ALA A 7 38.54 -58.16 -27.47
CA ALA A 7 38.31 -56.83 -26.93
C ALA A 7 39.57 -55.96 -26.86
N LEU A 8 39.39 -54.64 -26.81
CA LEU A 8 40.29 -53.75 -26.07
C LEU A 8 39.50 -52.57 -25.47
N ILE A 9 39.72 -52.42 -24.17
CA ILE A 9 39.12 -51.50 -23.21
C ILE A 9 39.72 -50.11 -23.44
N GLY A 10 38.89 -49.13 -23.79
CA GLY A 10 39.24 -47.72 -23.83
C GLY A 10 38.70 -47.03 -22.58
N ALA A 11 39.60 -46.66 -21.67
CA ALA A 11 39.34 -46.12 -20.35
C ALA A 11 38.46 -44.85 -20.35
N GLY A 12 37.61 -44.76 -19.33
CA GLY A 12 36.72 -43.64 -19.09
C GLY A 12 37.46 -42.31 -18.93
N ALA A 13 37.08 -41.34 -19.76
CA ALA A 13 37.25 -39.93 -19.44
C ALA A 13 36.09 -39.52 -18.52
N LEU A 14 36.47 -39.31 -17.26
CA LEU A 14 35.68 -38.77 -16.16
C LEU A 14 34.66 -37.72 -16.59
N GLY A 15 33.41 -37.99 -16.24
CA GLY A 15 32.37 -36.99 -16.20
C GLY A 15 32.70 -35.92 -15.17
N LEU A 16 32.76 -34.68 -15.63
CA LEU A 16 32.30 -33.52 -14.89
C LEU A 16 31.33 -32.78 -15.81
N SER A 17 30.20 -33.42 -16.07
CA SER A 17 29.00 -32.67 -16.45
C SER A 17 28.67 -31.86 -15.21
N SER A 18 29.10 -30.60 -15.20
CA SER A 18 28.70 -29.61 -14.22
C SER A 18 27.19 -29.47 -14.36
N CYS A 19 26.46 -30.27 -13.60
CA CYS A 19 25.11 -29.94 -13.16
C CYS A 19 25.23 -28.75 -12.20
N SER A 20 25.62 -27.60 -12.72
CA SER A 20 25.16 -26.34 -12.18
C SER A 20 23.65 -26.42 -12.31
N LYS A 21 22.97 -26.74 -11.20
CA LYS A 21 21.58 -26.31 -11.02
C LYS A 21 21.56 -24.86 -11.50
N PRO A 22 20.61 -24.44 -12.34
CA PRO A 22 20.30 -23.03 -12.41
C PRO A 22 20.11 -22.62 -10.95
N GLU A 23 21.06 -21.83 -10.45
CA GLU A 23 20.77 -21.01 -9.30
C GLU A 23 19.65 -20.15 -9.86
N ASP A 24 18.40 -20.50 -9.52
CA ASP A 24 17.29 -19.60 -9.71
C ASP A 24 17.76 -18.34 -8.98
N ALA A 25 18.32 -17.39 -9.74
CA ALA A 25 18.61 -16.07 -9.27
C ALA A 25 17.28 -15.63 -8.72
N LYS A 26 17.13 -15.68 -7.39
CA LYS A 26 15.86 -15.43 -6.72
C LYS A 26 15.47 -14.05 -7.20
N ALA A 27 14.54 -13.98 -8.14
CA ALA A 27 14.00 -12.72 -8.59
C ALA A 27 13.45 -12.10 -7.32
N ASN A 28 14.05 -10.99 -6.88
CA ASN A 28 13.60 -10.30 -5.68
C ASN A 28 12.11 -10.05 -5.86
N PRO A 29 11.23 -10.68 -5.04
CA PRO A 29 9.81 -10.62 -5.29
C PRO A 29 9.38 -9.15 -5.32
N GLU A 30 8.62 -8.79 -6.35
CA GLU A 30 8.05 -7.45 -6.43
C GLU A 30 6.84 -7.36 -5.51
N ILE A 31 6.84 -6.34 -4.66
CA ILE A 31 5.75 -5.96 -3.79
C ILE A 31 5.27 -4.59 -4.22
N ALA A 32 4.00 -4.52 -4.63
CA ALA A 32 3.34 -3.24 -4.83
C ALA A 32 2.87 -2.68 -3.48
N PHE A 33 3.26 -1.44 -3.19
CA PHE A 33 2.92 -0.75 -1.95
C PHE A 33 1.97 0.42 -2.24
N SER A 34 0.73 0.36 -1.77
CA SER A 34 -0.26 1.41 -2.00
C SER A 34 -0.13 2.59 -1.05
N VAL A 35 -0.20 3.80 -1.60
CA VAL A 35 -0.21 5.06 -0.86
C VAL A 35 -1.33 5.95 -1.38
N LEU A 36 -2.16 6.49 -0.47
CA LEU A 36 -3.14 7.51 -0.85
C LEU A 36 -2.43 8.81 -1.27
N SER A 37 -2.82 9.33 -2.42
CA SER A 37 -2.35 10.59 -2.96
C SER A 37 -3.33 11.73 -2.73
N VAL A 38 -3.22 12.41 -1.58
CA VAL A 38 -4.02 13.63 -1.30
C VAL A 38 -3.53 14.86 -2.08
N GLU A 39 -2.31 14.80 -2.60
CA GLU A 39 -1.68 15.82 -3.46
C GLU A 39 -1.39 15.25 -4.86
N LYS A 40 -0.65 15.98 -5.70
CA LYS A 40 -0.10 15.42 -6.94
C LYS A 40 0.90 14.32 -6.59
N ALA A 41 0.84 13.18 -7.29
CA ALA A 41 1.68 12.02 -7.01
C ALA A 41 3.19 12.35 -6.97
N GLN A 42 3.64 13.32 -7.78
CA GLN A 42 5.04 13.76 -7.83
C GLN A 42 5.55 14.39 -6.52
N ASP A 43 4.67 14.98 -5.74
CA ASP A 43 5.04 15.61 -4.47
C ASP A 43 5.16 14.55 -3.36
N LEU A 44 4.28 13.55 -3.38
CA LEU A 44 4.36 12.41 -2.47
C LEU A 44 5.52 11.48 -2.77
N GLU A 45 5.88 11.32 -4.04
CA GLU A 45 7.03 10.50 -4.42
C GLU A 45 8.30 10.95 -3.69
N LYS A 46 8.52 12.25 -3.54
CA LYS A 46 9.68 12.79 -2.80
C LYS A 46 9.66 12.42 -1.31
N LEU A 47 8.47 12.37 -0.70
CA LEU A 47 8.30 12.03 0.71
C LEU A 47 8.44 10.52 0.97
N TRP A 48 7.95 9.69 0.05
CA TRP A 48 7.90 8.23 0.21
C TRP A 48 9.14 7.51 -0.33
N THR A 49 9.87 8.10 -1.27
CA THR A 49 11.06 7.47 -1.87
C THR A 49 12.09 7.03 -0.83
N PRO A 50 12.47 7.85 0.18
CA PRO A 50 13.44 7.42 1.20
C PRO A 50 12.98 6.17 1.96
N LEU A 51 11.69 6.11 2.31
CA LEU A 51 11.13 4.93 2.98
C LEU A 51 11.20 3.69 2.08
N PHE A 52 10.89 3.81 0.79
CA PHE A 52 10.96 2.67 -0.12
C PHE A 52 12.39 2.23 -0.40
N GLU A 53 13.36 3.15 -0.44
CA GLU A 53 14.78 2.81 -0.54
C GLU A 53 15.26 2.02 0.69
N ASP A 54 14.90 2.47 1.89
CA ASP A 54 15.21 1.75 3.12
C ASP A 54 14.52 0.38 3.16
N MET A 55 13.24 0.28 2.78
CA MET A 55 12.55 -1.01 2.68
C MET A 55 13.26 -1.97 1.71
N ARG A 56 13.67 -1.50 0.52
CA ARG A 56 14.42 -2.33 -0.44
C ARG A 56 15.74 -2.82 0.15
N LYS A 57 16.47 -1.92 0.83
CA LYS A 57 17.75 -2.23 1.45
C LYS A 57 17.62 -3.25 2.59
N GLU A 58 16.66 -3.07 3.49
CA GLU A 58 16.50 -3.88 4.69
C GLU A 58 15.83 -5.24 4.41
N THR A 59 14.96 -5.31 3.40
CA THR A 59 14.21 -6.56 3.09
C THR A 59 14.77 -7.35 1.91
N GLY A 60 15.54 -6.71 1.03
CA GLY A 60 15.94 -7.28 -0.26
C GLY A 60 14.81 -7.40 -1.28
N LEU A 61 13.60 -6.90 -0.99
CA LEU A 61 12.45 -6.95 -1.89
C LEU A 61 12.50 -5.82 -2.93
N ASN A 62 11.85 -6.04 -4.08
CA ASN A 62 11.59 -4.98 -5.04
C ASN A 62 10.29 -4.26 -4.63
N ILE A 63 10.40 -3.00 -4.19
CA ILE A 63 9.21 -2.22 -3.81
C ILE A 63 8.78 -1.32 -4.97
N ARG A 64 7.56 -1.53 -5.48
CA ARG A 64 6.93 -0.68 -6.50
C ARG A 64 5.83 0.19 -5.87
N PRO A 65 5.95 1.53 -5.88
CA PRO A 65 4.88 2.39 -5.39
C PRO A 65 3.60 2.26 -6.22
N PHE A 66 2.44 2.30 -5.57
CA PHE A 66 1.13 2.34 -6.19
C PHE A 66 0.33 3.52 -5.63
N TYR A 67 0.34 4.65 -6.33
CA TYR A 67 -0.36 5.86 -5.90
C TYR A 67 -1.76 5.93 -6.50
N SER A 68 -2.75 6.28 -5.67
CA SER A 68 -4.10 6.63 -6.13
C SER A 68 -4.65 7.80 -5.34
N SER A 69 -5.45 8.64 -5.98
CA SER A 69 -6.15 9.75 -5.34
C SER A 69 -7.35 9.34 -4.48
N ASN A 70 -7.72 8.06 -4.48
CA ASN A 70 -8.85 7.57 -3.71
C ASN A 70 -8.57 6.18 -3.10
N TYR A 71 -9.15 5.93 -1.93
CA TYR A 71 -8.96 4.67 -1.19
C TYR A 71 -9.64 3.47 -1.86
N THR A 72 -10.72 3.69 -2.62
CA THR A 72 -11.44 2.59 -3.29
C THR A 72 -10.53 1.87 -4.28
N THR A 73 -9.78 2.61 -5.10
CA THR A 73 -8.79 2.03 -6.02
C THR A 73 -7.71 1.25 -5.28
N LEU A 74 -7.25 1.73 -4.12
CA LEU A 74 -6.22 1.03 -3.34
C LEU A 74 -6.75 -0.30 -2.78
N ILE A 75 -7.96 -0.29 -2.23
CA ILE A 75 -8.62 -1.48 -1.67
C ILE A 75 -8.90 -2.51 -2.76
N GLU A 76 -9.44 -2.10 -3.91
CA GLU A 76 -9.69 -3.04 -5.01
C GLU A 76 -8.37 -3.53 -5.64
N GLY A 77 -7.32 -2.71 -5.67
CA GLY A 77 -5.97 -3.13 -6.06
C GLY A 77 -5.43 -4.24 -5.16
N MET A 78 -5.63 -4.14 -3.85
CA MET A 78 -5.30 -5.22 -2.91
C MET A 78 -6.17 -6.46 -3.14
N ARG A 79 -7.48 -6.28 -3.30
CA ARG A 79 -8.44 -7.38 -3.51
C ARG A 79 -8.15 -8.22 -4.76
N PHE A 80 -7.70 -7.58 -5.83
CA PHE A 80 -7.32 -8.27 -7.07
C PHE A 80 -5.83 -8.64 -7.11
N ASN A 81 -5.14 -8.63 -5.96
CA ASN A 81 -3.74 -8.98 -5.81
C ASN A 81 -2.78 -8.16 -6.70
N GLN A 82 -3.15 -6.93 -7.02
CA GLN A 82 -2.28 -5.96 -7.71
C GLN A 82 -1.39 -5.19 -6.74
N VAL A 83 -1.74 -5.20 -5.44
CA VAL A 83 -1.06 -4.55 -4.33
C VAL A 83 -0.94 -5.53 -3.17
N GLN A 84 0.25 -5.64 -2.57
CA GLN A 84 0.52 -6.59 -1.49
C GLN A 84 0.64 -5.92 -0.11
N ALA A 85 0.95 -4.62 -0.07
CA ALA A 85 1.05 -3.85 1.16
C ALA A 85 0.53 -2.44 0.94
N GLY A 86 0.17 -1.73 2.01
CA GLY A 86 -0.31 -0.37 1.86
C GLY A 86 -0.48 0.40 3.15
N TRP A 87 -0.48 1.72 3.03
CA TRP A 87 -0.79 2.64 4.12
C TRP A 87 -2.22 3.17 3.99
N PHE A 88 -3.06 2.88 4.98
CA PHE A 88 -4.48 3.20 4.98
C PHE A 88 -4.89 3.96 6.24
N SER A 89 -5.88 4.85 6.12
CA SER A 89 -6.61 5.32 7.30
C SER A 89 -7.48 4.20 7.89
N ASN A 90 -7.84 4.29 9.17
CA ASN A 90 -8.54 3.20 9.89
C ASN A 90 -9.79 2.66 9.19
N ALA A 91 -10.69 3.53 8.71
CA ALA A 91 -11.91 3.11 8.01
C ALA A 91 -11.60 2.37 6.69
N ALA A 92 -10.66 2.88 5.89
CA ALA A 92 -10.21 2.22 4.67
C ALA A 92 -9.45 0.90 4.95
N GLY A 93 -8.66 0.86 6.03
CA GLY A 93 -7.97 -0.35 6.49
C GLY A 93 -8.95 -1.43 6.93
N LEU A 94 -10.00 -1.08 7.67
CA LEU A 94 -11.07 -2.01 8.03
C LEU A 94 -11.77 -2.60 6.80
N GLU A 95 -12.00 -1.78 5.77
CA GLU A 95 -12.56 -2.23 4.49
C GLU A 95 -11.60 -3.17 3.75
N ALA A 96 -10.29 -2.89 3.77
CA ALA A 96 -9.29 -3.78 3.20
C ALA A 96 -9.26 -5.16 3.88
N ILE A 97 -9.36 -5.20 5.21
CA ILE A 97 -9.48 -6.46 5.97
C ILE A 97 -10.74 -7.24 5.54
N ARG A 98 -11.88 -6.55 5.47
CA ARG A 98 -13.18 -7.20 5.20
C ARG A 98 -13.37 -7.64 3.76
N ARG A 99 -12.69 -7.01 2.80
CA ARG A 99 -12.99 -7.14 1.37
C ARG A 99 -11.81 -7.53 0.49
N ALA A 100 -10.59 -7.45 1.00
CA ALA A 100 -9.35 -7.64 0.26
C ALA A 100 -8.34 -8.56 0.99
N ASP A 101 -8.80 -9.37 1.94
CA ASP A 101 -7.97 -10.29 2.73
C ASP A 101 -6.76 -9.63 3.40
N GLY A 102 -6.88 -8.34 3.74
CA GLY A 102 -5.82 -7.57 4.38
C GLY A 102 -5.64 -7.89 5.86
N GLU A 103 -4.43 -7.71 6.36
CA GLU A 103 -4.09 -7.81 7.80
C GLU A 103 -3.32 -6.57 8.24
N VAL A 104 -3.64 -6.06 9.43
CA VAL A 104 -2.91 -4.94 10.04
C VAL A 104 -1.71 -5.50 10.80
N PHE A 105 -0.50 -5.12 10.37
CA PHE A 105 0.75 -5.56 11.01
C PHE A 105 1.60 -4.39 11.57
N ALA A 106 1.24 -3.14 11.27
CA ALA A 106 1.94 -1.95 11.73
C ALA A 106 0.97 -0.78 11.89
N HIS A 107 1.33 0.17 12.77
CA HIS A 107 0.63 1.44 12.91
C HIS A 107 1.65 2.59 12.97
N SER A 108 1.31 3.72 12.37
CA SER A 108 2.14 4.93 12.43
C SER A 108 1.92 5.66 13.75
N THR A 109 2.98 6.24 14.30
CA THR A 109 2.93 7.11 15.49
C THR A 109 3.60 8.44 15.19
N TYR A 110 3.24 9.47 15.94
CA TYR A 110 3.94 10.75 15.87
C TYR A 110 5.22 10.70 16.73
N PRO A 111 6.33 11.34 16.30
CA PRO A 111 7.57 11.40 17.07
C PRO A 111 7.43 12.05 18.46
N ASP A 112 6.43 12.92 18.63
CA ASP A 112 6.11 13.61 19.88
C ASP A 112 5.27 12.74 20.85
N GLY A 113 4.91 11.52 20.45
CA GLY A 113 4.18 10.56 21.27
C GLY A 113 2.66 10.81 21.32
N VAL A 114 2.13 11.74 20.52
CA VAL A 114 0.67 11.92 20.43
C VAL A 114 0.04 10.66 19.85
N GLU A 115 -0.94 10.12 20.59
CA GLU A 115 -1.73 8.97 20.13
C GLU A 115 -2.83 9.41 19.18
N GLY A 116 -2.76 8.94 17.94
CA GLY A 116 -3.79 9.17 16.93
C GLY A 116 -3.78 10.59 16.36
N TYR A 117 -4.89 10.98 15.73
CA TYR A 117 -5.03 12.25 15.03
C TYR A 117 -6.49 12.75 15.11
N THR A 118 -6.69 14.05 14.92
CA THR A 118 -8.01 14.68 15.03
C THR A 118 -8.60 15.01 13.66
N SER A 119 -9.88 14.72 13.49
CA SER A 119 -10.67 15.24 12.37
C SER A 119 -11.02 16.70 12.62
N VAL A 120 -10.73 17.58 11.65
CA VAL A 120 -11.01 19.02 11.76
C VAL A 120 -11.82 19.51 10.58
N ILE A 121 -12.69 20.49 10.83
CA ILE A 121 -13.36 21.28 9.81
C ILE A 121 -12.60 22.60 9.71
N ILE A 122 -12.19 22.97 8.50
CA ILE A 122 -11.43 24.21 8.24
C ILE A 122 -12.27 25.17 7.39
N ALA A 123 -12.09 26.46 7.63
CA ALA A 123 -12.69 27.54 6.87
C ALA A 123 -11.62 28.61 6.53
N PRO A 124 -11.86 29.47 5.52
CA PRO A 124 -10.98 30.60 5.26
C PRO A 124 -10.76 31.45 6.51
N ALA A 125 -9.55 31.99 6.70
CA ALA A 125 -9.17 32.68 7.94
C ALA A 125 -10.09 33.86 8.32
N GLY A 126 -10.71 34.54 7.35
CA GLY A 126 -11.65 35.63 7.57
C GLY A 126 -13.13 35.22 7.64
N SER A 127 -13.42 33.91 7.70
CA SER A 127 -14.80 33.41 7.73
C SER A 127 -15.48 33.72 9.07
N THR A 128 -16.75 34.12 9.00
CA THR A 128 -17.63 34.24 10.18
C THR A 128 -18.50 33.00 10.39
N LEU A 129 -18.19 31.90 9.71
CA LEU A 129 -18.94 30.65 9.77
C LEU A 129 -18.93 30.08 11.18
N THR A 130 -20.11 29.74 11.70
CA THR A 130 -20.27 29.02 12.97
C THR A 130 -20.67 27.55 12.73
N ALA A 131 -20.52 26.71 13.75
CA ALA A 131 -20.92 25.31 13.69
C ALA A 131 -22.43 25.15 13.41
N GLU A 132 -23.26 26.01 14.02
CA GLU A 132 -24.72 25.99 13.87
C GLU A 132 -25.13 26.34 12.43
N GLN A 133 -24.44 27.30 11.82
CA GLN A 133 -24.66 27.66 10.41
C GLN A 133 -24.31 26.50 9.48
N LEU A 134 -23.26 25.74 9.80
CA LEU A 134 -22.84 24.60 9.00
C LEU A 134 -23.82 23.42 9.11
N ILE A 135 -24.30 23.10 10.32
CA ILE A 135 -25.23 21.99 10.57
C ILE A 135 -26.65 22.30 10.07
N LYS A 136 -27.01 23.58 9.90
CA LYS A 136 -28.31 23.99 9.37
C LYS A 136 -28.64 23.35 8.01
N CYS A 137 -27.64 23.02 7.21
CA CYS A 137 -27.78 22.33 5.92
C CYS A 137 -28.85 22.94 4.98
N ASP A 138 -28.99 24.27 4.97
CA ASP A 138 -29.97 25.00 4.16
C ASP A 138 -29.53 25.27 2.72
N LYS A 139 -28.47 24.58 2.27
CA LYS A 139 -27.86 24.68 0.94
C LYS A 139 -27.25 26.05 0.61
N THR A 140 -26.97 26.88 1.60
CA THR A 140 -26.29 28.18 1.41
C THR A 140 -24.76 28.09 1.38
N LEU A 141 -24.20 26.95 1.77
CA LEU A 141 -22.75 26.72 1.87
C LEU A 141 -22.31 25.59 0.94
N ASN A 142 -21.09 25.72 0.38
CA ASN A 142 -20.38 24.62 -0.24
C ASN A 142 -19.47 23.98 0.81
N PHE A 143 -19.58 22.66 0.98
CA PHE A 143 -18.75 21.90 1.92
C PHE A 143 -17.95 20.83 1.17
N GLY A 144 -16.62 20.88 1.31
CA GLY A 144 -15.72 19.91 0.70
C GLY A 144 -15.51 18.73 1.64
N MET A 145 -16.02 17.57 1.26
CA MET A 145 -15.74 16.30 1.95
C MET A 145 -14.42 15.72 1.47
N GLY A 146 -13.75 14.94 2.33
CA GLY A 146 -12.64 14.10 1.91
C GLY A 146 -13.11 12.89 1.08
N ASP A 147 -12.18 12.00 0.78
CA ASP A 147 -12.50 10.69 0.18
C ASP A 147 -13.61 9.98 0.99
N VAL A 148 -14.54 9.31 0.30
CA VAL A 148 -15.72 8.66 0.93
C VAL A 148 -15.36 7.54 1.91
N LYS A 149 -14.19 6.93 1.78
CA LYS A 149 -13.63 5.92 2.70
C LYS A 149 -12.63 6.54 3.70
N SER A 150 -12.45 7.86 3.70
CA SER A 150 -11.60 8.56 4.65
C SER A 150 -12.20 8.57 6.05
N THR A 151 -11.37 8.23 7.04
CA THR A 151 -11.76 8.26 8.45
C THR A 151 -12.03 9.69 8.94
N SER A 152 -11.06 10.61 8.82
CA SER A 152 -11.22 12.01 9.24
C SER A 152 -11.94 12.86 8.19
N GLY A 153 -11.77 12.56 6.90
CA GLY A 153 -12.34 13.38 5.84
C GLY A 153 -13.84 13.15 5.63
N THR A 154 -14.36 12.00 6.08
CA THR A 154 -15.75 11.61 5.83
C THR A 154 -16.43 10.96 7.03
N LEU A 155 -15.92 9.83 7.54
CA LEU A 155 -16.62 9.07 8.58
C LEU A 155 -16.80 9.88 9.87
N ALA A 156 -15.73 10.51 10.36
CA ALA A 156 -15.74 11.31 11.59
C ALA A 156 -16.68 12.53 11.51
N PRO A 157 -16.60 13.44 10.51
CA PRO A 157 -17.51 14.59 10.47
C PRO A 157 -18.96 14.17 10.28
N LEU A 158 -19.24 13.13 9.47
CA LEU A 158 -20.61 12.61 9.36
C LEU A 158 -21.10 12.10 10.71
N THR A 159 -20.31 11.28 11.41
CA THR A 159 -20.72 10.62 12.65
C THR A 159 -20.86 11.58 13.83
N TYR A 160 -19.90 12.50 13.99
CA TYR A 160 -19.79 13.31 15.21
C TYR A 160 -20.33 14.73 15.06
N PHE A 161 -20.45 15.24 13.83
CA PHE A 161 -20.84 16.63 13.60
C PHE A 161 -22.17 16.77 12.85
N PHE A 162 -22.42 15.94 11.82
CA PHE A 162 -23.62 16.05 10.99
C PHE A 162 -24.75 15.07 11.35
N LEU A 163 -24.48 14.02 12.13
CA LEU A 163 -25.57 13.17 12.63
C LEU A 163 -26.48 13.97 13.57
N PRO A 164 -27.81 13.80 13.48
CA PRO A 164 -28.73 14.34 14.48
C PRO A 164 -28.34 13.85 15.87
N GLN A 165 -28.25 14.77 16.84
CA GLN A 165 -28.04 14.44 18.25
C GLN A 165 -29.35 14.06 18.93
#